data_AF-I3QK27-F1
#
_entry.id   AF-I3QK27-F1
#
_cell.length_a   1.000
_cell.length_b   1.000
_cell.length_c   1.000
_cell.angle_alpha   90.00
_cell.angle_beta   90.00
_cell.angle_gamma   90.00
#
_symmetry.space_group_name_H-M   'P 1'
#
loop_
_entity.id
_entity.type
_entity.pdbx_description
1 polymer ?
#
loop_
_entity_poly.entity_id
_entity_poly.type
_entity_poly.pdbx_seq_one_letter_code
_entity_poly.pdbx_strand_id
1 'polypeptide(L)'
;ETLRKYPPVPMLTRACTKDYQIPGTSATIEKDTLCFISTMGIQHDPEYYPDPEKFDPDRFSEENKDSIPQYAWLPFGEGPRICIGLRFG
;
A
#
# COMPACT_ATOMS: atom_id res chain seq x y z
N GLU A 1 -4.60 1.93 12.45
CA GLU A 1 -5.98 1.83 11.94
C GLU A 1 -6.54 3.08 11.25
N THR A 2 -6.52 4.28 11.85
CA THR A 2 -7.07 5.50 11.17
C THR A 2 -6.47 5.76 9.80
N LEU A 3 -5.15 5.68 9.67
CA LEU A 3 -4.45 5.85 8.39
C LEU A 3 -4.72 4.72 7.38
N ARG A 4 -5.14 3.53 7.85
CA ARG A 4 -5.60 2.44 6.99
C ARG A 4 -6.95 2.80 6.38
N LYS A 5 -7.92 3.15 7.23
CA LYS A 5 -9.30 3.42 6.81
C LYS A 5 -9.45 4.75 6.07
N TYR A 6 -8.64 5.74 6.40
CA TYR A 6 -8.67 7.08 5.80
C TYR A 6 -7.27 7.55 5.44
N PRO A 7 -6.63 6.96 4.40
CA PRO A 7 -5.31 7.38 3.97
C PRO A 7 -5.36 8.83 3.44
N PRO A 8 -4.52 9.76 3.96
CA PRO A 8 -4.48 11.13 3.45
C PRO A 8 -4.09 11.20 1.97
N VAL A 9 -3.30 10.25 1.50
CA VAL A 9 -2.92 10.06 0.11
C VAL A 9 -3.53 8.74 -0.38
N PRO A 10 -4.70 8.75 -1.05
CA PRO A 10 -5.43 7.54 -1.44
C PRO A 10 -4.84 6.84 -2.68
N MET A 11 -3.85 7.46 -3.33
CA MET A 11 -3.21 6.94 -4.53
C MET A 11 -1.76 7.38 -4.59
N LEU A 12 -0.86 6.43 -4.83
CA LEU A 12 0.56 6.68 -5.07
C LEU A 12 0.86 6.55 -6.56
N THR A 13 1.88 7.26 -7.04
CA THR A 13 2.34 7.16 -8.42
C THR A 13 3.78 6.66 -8.50
N ARG A 14 4.07 5.86 -9.52
CA ARG A 14 5.42 5.39 -9.87
C ARG A 14 5.59 5.49 -11.38
N ALA A 15 6.80 5.77 -11.85
CA ALA A 15 7.14 5.67 -13.27
C ALA A 15 8.03 4.44 -13.47
N CYS A 16 7.71 3.61 -14.46
CA CYS A 16 8.51 2.44 -14.77
C CYS A 16 9.83 2.88 -15.42
N THR A 17 10.99 2.53 -14.85
CA THR A 17 12.29 3.04 -15.34
C THR A 17 12.92 2.19 -16.45
N LYS A 18 12.35 1.01 -16.69
CA LYS A 18 12.71 0.05 -17.74
C LYS A 18 11.53 -0.89 -17.94
N ASP A 19 11.45 -1.55 -19.09
CA ASP A 19 10.41 -2.55 -19.33
C ASP A 19 10.42 -3.61 -18.23
N TYR A 20 9.25 -3.89 -17.67
CA TYR A 20 9.09 -4.78 -16.52
C TYR A 20 7.97 -5.79 -16.78
N GLN A 21 8.36 -7.05 -16.98
CA GLN A 21 7.43 -8.18 -16.98
C GLN A 21 6.90 -8.40 -15.57
N ILE A 22 5.58 -8.28 -15.38
CA ILE A 22 4.97 -8.55 -14.08
C ILE A 22 5.09 -10.06 -13.80
N PRO A 23 5.77 -10.48 -12.70
CA PRO A 23 5.96 -11.89 -12.38
C PRO A 23 4.64 -12.65 -12.35
N GLY A 24 4.62 -13.86 -12.92
CA GLY A 24 3.42 -14.70 -12.96
C GLY A 24 2.36 -14.29 -13.99
N THR A 25 2.61 -13.26 -14.81
CA THR A 25 1.70 -12.82 -15.87
C THR A 25 2.43 -12.69 -17.21
N SER A 26 1.68 -12.57 -18.31
CA SER A 26 2.21 -12.19 -19.62
C SER A 26 2.27 -10.67 -19.84
N ALA A 27 1.87 -9.85 -18.86
CA ALA A 27 1.84 -8.40 -18.98
C ALA A 27 3.21 -7.74 -18.74
N THR A 28 3.57 -6.80 -19.62
CA THR A 28 4.76 -5.94 -19.48
C THR A 28 4.32 -4.51 -19.24
N ILE A 29 4.91 -3.88 -18.22
CA ILE A 29 4.85 -2.44 -18.02
C ILE A 29 6.02 -1.83 -18.79
N GLU A 30 5.72 -1.13 -19.88
CA GLU A 30 6.73 -0.46 -20.70
C GLU A 30 7.44 0.64 -19.91
N LYS A 31 8.70 0.89 -20.23
CA LYS A 31 9.47 2.02 -19.72
C LYS A 31 8.67 3.33 -19.88
N ASP A 32 8.82 4.21 -18.90
CA ASP A 32 8.20 5.53 -18.81
C ASP A 32 6.67 5.50 -18.59
N THR A 33 6.05 4.32 -18.49
CA THR A 33 4.65 4.15 -18.08
C THR A 33 4.43 4.66 -16.65
N LEU A 34 3.41 5.51 -16.48
CA LEU A 34 2.96 5.97 -15.17
C LEU A 34 2.02 4.92 -14.54
N CYS A 35 2.45 4.33 -13.44
CA CYS A 35 1.68 3.39 -12.64
C CYS A 35 1.00 4.11 -11.48
N PHE A 36 -0.28 3.80 -11.29
CA PHE A 36 -1.07 4.26 -10.15
C PHE A 36 -1.29 3.10 -9.19
N ILE A 37 -1.00 3.30 -7.90
CA ILE A 37 -1.15 2.33 -6.84
C ILE A 37 -2.23 2.86 -5.90
N SER A 38 -3.38 2.19 -5.85
CA SER A 38 -4.50 2.58 -5.00
C SER A 38 -4.25 2.15 -3.56
N THR A 39 -3.75 3.05 -2.71
CA THR A 39 -3.60 2.78 -1.27
C THR A 39 -4.97 2.63 -0.62
N MET A 40 -5.95 3.41 -1.07
CA MET A 40 -7.35 3.30 -0.63
C MET A 40 -7.90 1.89 -0.85
N GLY A 41 -7.68 1.34 -2.06
CA GLY A 41 -8.15 0.01 -2.43
C GLY A 41 -7.44 -1.09 -1.66
N ILE A 42 -6.10 -1.09 -1.66
CA ILE A 42 -5.30 -2.10 -0.94
C ILE A 42 -5.66 -2.12 0.56
N GLN A 43 -5.80 -0.95 1.17
CA GLN A 43 -6.10 -0.83 2.61
C GLN A 43 -7.56 -1.15 2.98
N HIS A 44 -8.44 -1.37 1.99
CA HIS A 44 -9.83 -1.85 2.16
C HIS A 44 -10.03 -3.24 1.56
N ASP A 45 -8.96 -3.89 1.09
CA ASP A 45 -9.07 -5.22 0.51
C ASP A 45 -9.38 -6.23 1.62
N PRO A 46 -10.52 -6.95 1.55
CA PRO A 46 -10.87 -7.95 2.56
C PRO A 46 -9.90 -9.14 2.58
N GLU A 47 -9.08 -9.35 1.55
CA GLU A 47 -7.99 -10.34 1.55
C GLU A 47 -6.95 -10.03 2.63
N TYR A 48 -6.63 -8.75 2.83
CA TYR A 48 -5.63 -8.30 3.82
C TYR A 48 -6.27 -7.78 5.11
N TYR A 49 -7.50 -7.28 5.04
CA TYR A 49 -8.21 -6.67 6.16
C TYR A 49 -9.63 -7.25 6.28
N PRO A 50 -9.82 -8.41 6.94
CA PRO A 50 -11.13 -9.01 7.14
C PRO A 50 -12.09 -8.02 7.81
N ASP A 51 -13.32 -7.86 7.33
CA ASP A 51 -14.23 -6.77 7.73
C ASP A 51 -13.60 -5.36 7.57
N PRO A 52 -13.20 -4.96 6.35
CA PRO A 52 -12.39 -3.76 6.12
C PRO A 52 -13.10 -2.46 6.51
N GLU A 53 -14.43 -2.49 6.54
CA GLU A 53 -15.25 -1.36 6.96
C GLU A 53 -15.28 -1.15 8.48
N LYS A 54 -15.00 -2.19 9.26
CA LYS A 54 -14.89 -2.07 10.72
C LYS A 54 -13.60 -1.33 11.07
N PHE A 55 -13.72 -0.29 11.90
CA PHE A 55 -12.56 0.30 12.55
C PHE A 55 -12.10 -0.62 13.69
N ASP A 56 -10.93 -1.22 13.53
CA ASP A 56 -10.38 -2.18 14.48
C ASP A 56 -8.90 -1.87 14.79
N PRO A 57 -8.61 -1.18 15.91
CA PRO A 57 -7.24 -0.87 16.33
C PRO A 57 -6.37 -2.09 16.55
N ASP A 58 -6.95 -3.23 16.96
CA ASP A 58 -6.21 -4.42 17.36
C ASP A 58 -5.50 -5.09 16.18
N ARG A 59 -5.85 -4.75 14.93
CA ARG A 59 -5.09 -5.18 13.74
C ARG A 59 -3.61 -4.76 13.79
N PHE A 60 -3.34 -3.63 14.45
CA PHE A 60 -1.99 -3.06 14.58
C PHE A 60 -1.41 -3.29 15.98
N SER A 61 -1.96 -4.21 16.77
CA SER A 61 -1.35 -4.65 18.02
C SER A 61 -0.02 -5.36 17.77
N GLU A 62 0.82 -5.49 18.79
CA GLU A 62 2.10 -6.22 18.69
C GLU A 62 1.90 -7.69 18.24
N GLU A 63 0.79 -8.32 18.62
CA GLU A 63 0.46 -9.69 18.26
C GLU A 63 0.01 -9.82 16.80
N ASN A 64 -0.73 -8.83 16.28
CA ASN A 64 -1.39 -8.93 14.98
C ASN A 64 -0.66 -8.21 13.85
N LYS A 65 0.17 -7.20 14.14
CA LYS A 65 0.76 -6.32 13.11
C LYS A 65 1.58 -7.09 12.07
N ASP A 66 2.22 -8.20 12.46
CA ASP A 66 3.04 -9.03 11.58
C ASP A 66 2.20 -9.89 10.61
N SER A 67 0.89 -10.00 10.84
CA SER A 67 -0.04 -10.65 9.91
C SER A 67 -0.37 -9.79 8.69
N ILE A 68 -0.11 -8.47 8.75
CA ILE A 68 -0.35 -7.54 7.65
C ILE A 68 0.83 -7.62 6.68
N PRO A 69 0.62 -7.99 5.40
CA PRO A 69 1.70 -8.03 4.43
C PRO A 69 2.38 -6.66 4.29
N GLN A 70 3.70 -6.65 4.06
CA GLN A 70 4.52 -5.42 4.00
C GLN A 70 3.93 -4.32 3.11
N TYR A 71 3.34 -4.68 1.97
CA TYR A 71 2.80 -3.71 1.00
C TYR A 71 1.26 -3.55 1.07
N ALA A 72 0.62 -4.10 2.11
CA ALA A 72 -0.82 -3.93 2.35
C ALA A 72 -1.14 -2.66 3.16
N TRP A 73 -0.16 -2.11 3.89
CA TRP A 73 -0.30 -0.84 4.63
C TRP A 73 0.67 0.21 4.09
N LEU A 74 0.18 1.14 3.28
CA LEU A 74 1.00 2.12 2.55
C LEU A 74 0.61 3.60 2.77
N PRO A 75 0.22 4.04 3.98
CA PRO A 75 -0.26 5.42 4.18
C PRO A 75 0.83 6.48 4.02
N PHE A 76 2.09 6.08 4.09
CA PHE A 76 3.27 6.95 3.87
C PHE A 76 4.02 6.60 2.58
N GLY A 77 3.48 5.68 1.77
CA GLY A 77 4.19 5.06 0.67
C GLY A 77 5.35 4.17 1.11
N GLU A 78 6.21 3.81 0.17
CA GLU A 78 7.35 2.93 0.39
C GLU A 78 8.48 3.21 -0.63
N GLY A 79 9.70 2.82 -0.30
CA GLY A 79 10.90 2.94 -1.12
C GLY A 79 11.67 4.25 -0.92
N PRO A 80 12.59 4.61 -1.82
CA PRO A 80 13.49 5.76 -1.65
C PRO A 80 12.79 7.13 -1.56
N ARG A 81 11.51 7.21 -1.96
CA ARG A 81 10.66 8.40 -1.87
C ARG A 81 9.51 8.24 -0.86
N ILE A 82 9.69 7.39 0.15
CA ILE A 82 8.77 7.28 1.29
C ILE A 82 8.61 8.63 1.98
N CYS A 83 7.42 8.92 2.50
CA CYS A 83 7.16 10.17 3.18
C CYS A 83 8.10 10.34 4.38
N ILE A 84 8.85 11.44 4.41
CA ILE A 84 9.76 11.76 5.53
C ILE A 84 8.99 11.99 6.84
N GLY A 85 7.71 12.37 6.74
CA GLY A 85 6.79 12.58 7.86
C GLY A 85 6.57 11.35 8.74
N LEU A 86 6.78 10.14 8.22
CA LEU A 86 6.66 8.90 9.00
C LEU A 86 7.54 8.90 10.26
N ARG A 87 8.67 9.63 10.25
CA ARG A 87 9.61 9.69 11.37
C ARG A 87 9.26 10.73 12.44
N PHE A 88 8.32 11.61 12.16
CA PHE A 88 7.97 12.74 13.03
C PHE A 88 6.73 12.47 13.90
N GLY A 89 6.10 11.30 13.75
CA GLY A 89 4.91 10.88 14.48
C GLY A 89 5.08 9.54 15.16
#